data_AF-A0AAU0YKC4-F1
#
_entry.id   AF-A0AAU0YKC4-F1
#
_cell.length_a   1.000
_cell.length_b   1.000
_cell.length_c   1.000
_cell.angle_alpha   90.00
_cell.angle_beta   90.00
_cell.angle_gamma   90.00
#
_symmetry.space_group_name_H-M   'P 1'
#
loop_
_entity.id
_entity.type
_entity.pdbx_description
1 polymer ?
#
loop_
_entity_poly.entity_id
_entity_poly.type
_entity_poly.pdbx_seq_one_letter_code
_entity_poly.pdbx_strand_id
1 'polypeptide(L)'
;MPAPAFPDHTLESAPGAARRSMEAVVNKQGHLPAAVGRLATSPQLLDGFLKISAIFESTTLDPLSREVLIMTIATRNDCHVCVAMHTAKLTALGADADLIAALRTERPLPAERLEAVRQFTLAVVATAGAVDDAALQDFLAHGYTPQNALEVVLGIGAYTMSTLANRMTGAPIDPQLAEFAPAPM
;
A
#
# COMPACT_ATOMS: atom_id res chain seq x y z
N MET A 1 11.39 -21.07 23.79
CA MET A 1 11.46 -20.57 22.40
C MET A 1 12.13 -19.20 22.44
N PRO A 2 13.02 -18.86 21.51
CA PRO A 2 13.55 -17.49 21.44
C PRO A 2 12.40 -16.50 21.21
N ALA A 3 12.55 -15.28 21.73
CA ALA A 3 11.60 -14.21 21.47
C ALA A 3 11.48 -13.97 19.96
N PRO A 4 10.28 -13.62 19.44
CA PRO A 4 10.13 -13.30 18.03
C PRO A 4 11.04 -12.12 17.66
N ALA A 5 11.66 -12.18 16.48
CA ALA A 5 12.54 -11.12 15.99
C ALA A 5 11.83 -9.76 15.86
N PHE A 6 10.51 -9.79 15.67
CA PHE A 6 9.63 -8.62 15.62
C PHE A 6 8.51 -8.81 16.65
N PRO A 7 8.57 -8.16 17.81
CA PRO A 7 7.51 -8.25 18.82
C PRO A 7 6.26 -7.46 18.42
N ASP A 8 5.10 -7.87 18.92
CA ASP A 8 3.85 -7.12 18.80
C ASP A 8 3.85 -5.97 19.83
N HIS A 9 4.51 -4.85 19.50
CA HIS A 9 4.61 -3.72 20.42
C HIS A 9 3.24 -3.09 20.69
N THR A 10 3.00 -2.78 21.95
CA THR A 10 1.96 -1.86 22.46
C THR A 10 2.56 -0.46 22.64
N LEU A 11 1.74 0.54 22.98
CA LEU A 11 2.25 1.89 23.29
C LEU A 11 3.25 1.88 24.47
N GLU A 12 3.05 1.00 25.44
CA GLU A 12 3.91 0.85 26.62
C GLU A 12 5.24 0.17 26.27
N SER A 13 5.19 -0.90 25.48
CA SER A 13 6.34 -1.76 25.17
C SER A 13 7.15 -1.31 23.94
N ALA A 14 6.66 -0.36 23.16
CA ALA A 14 7.37 0.19 22.00
C ALA A 14 8.62 0.99 22.40
N PRO A 15 9.66 1.05 21.52
CA PRO A 15 10.74 2.01 21.65
C PRO A 15 10.18 3.44 21.78
N GLY A 16 10.74 4.24 22.69
CA GLY A 16 10.22 5.58 22.99
C GLY A 16 10.08 6.48 21.75
N ALA A 17 10.97 6.33 20.77
CA ALA A 17 10.94 7.09 19.51
C ALA A 17 9.76 6.73 18.59
N ALA A 18 9.18 5.52 18.70
CA ALA A 18 8.03 5.11 17.89
C ALA A 18 6.68 5.51 18.49
N ARG A 19 6.61 5.76 19.81
CA ARG A 19 5.33 5.97 20.54
C ARG A 19 4.46 7.05 19.92
N ARG A 20 5.04 8.21 19.58
CA ARG A 20 4.30 9.33 18.96
C ARG A 20 3.63 8.91 17.64
N SER A 21 4.35 8.18 16.81
CA SER A 21 3.85 7.69 15.52
C SER A 21 2.73 6.66 15.72
N MET A 22 2.86 5.78 16.71
CA MET A 22 1.82 4.81 17.07
C MET A 22 0.57 5.49 17.64
N GLU A 23 0.73 6.46 18.54
CA GLU A 23 -0.38 7.25 19.10
C GLU A 23 -1.15 8.00 18.00
N ALA A 24 -0.44 8.58 17.04
CA ALA A 24 -1.07 9.25 15.89
C ALA A 24 -1.92 8.27 15.06
N VAL A 25 -1.46 7.03 14.89
CA VAL A 25 -2.25 5.98 14.21
C VAL A 25 -3.50 5.63 15.03
N VAL A 26 -3.36 5.39 16.34
CA VAL A 26 -4.49 5.08 17.23
C VAL A 26 -5.53 6.20 17.20
N ASN A 27 -5.10 7.45 17.28
CA ASN A 27 -6.00 8.60 17.23
C ASN A 27 -6.76 8.70 15.90
N LYS A 28 -6.13 8.29 14.78
CA LYS A 28 -6.75 8.31 13.46
C LYS A 28 -7.67 7.12 13.20
N GLN A 29 -7.33 5.93 13.68
CA GLN A 29 -8.00 4.67 13.35
C GLN A 29 -8.86 4.09 14.48
N GLY A 30 -8.78 4.66 15.68
CA GLY A 30 -9.48 4.18 16.89
C GLY A 30 -8.89 2.89 17.49
N HIS A 31 -7.84 2.32 16.90
CA HIS A 31 -7.12 1.14 17.39
C HIS A 31 -5.67 1.15 16.92
N LEU A 32 -4.83 0.29 17.51
CA LEU A 32 -3.45 0.08 17.08
C LEU A 32 -3.40 -1.15 16.16
N PRO A 33 -3.13 -0.99 14.85
CA PRO A 33 -2.99 -2.12 13.96
C PRO A 33 -1.77 -2.98 14.31
N ALA A 34 -1.89 -4.30 14.22
CA ALA A 34 -0.80 -5.22 14.54
C ALA A 34 0.45 -4.97 13.69
N ALA A 35 0.26 -4.60 12.41
CA ALA A 35 1.34 -4.16 11.53
C ALA A 35 2.14 -2.99 12.11
N VAL A 36 1.46 -1.96 12.63
CA VAL A 36 2.13 -0.81 13.26
C VAL A 36 2.90 -1.23 14.51
N GLY A 37 2.35 -2.13 15.31
CA GLY A 37 3.04 -2.72 16.46
C GLY A 37 4.38 -3.36 16.06
N ARG A 38 4.41 -4.17 15.00
CA ARG A 38 5.66 -4.81 14.55
C ARG A 38 6.65 -3.83 13.94
N LEU A 39 6.17 -2.90 13.10
CA LEU A 39 7.01 -1.89 12.46
C LEU A 39 7.64 -0.92 13.47
N ALA A 40 7.05 -0.73 14.65
CA ALA A 40 7.61 0.08 15.73
C ALA A 40 9.00 -0.37 16.20
N THR A 41 9.40 -1.62 15.89
CA THR A 41 10.78 -2.10 16.07
C THR A 41 11.80 -1.18 15.39
N SER A 42 11.44 -0.56 14.25
CA SER A 42 12.21 0.48 13.57
C SER A 42 11.42 1.79 13.56
N PRO A 43 11.60 2.68 14.56
CA PRO A 43 10.90 3.96 14.63
C PRO A 43 11.06 4.81 13.36
N GLN A 44 12.23 4.76 12.72
CA GLN A 44 12.54 5.50 11.50
C GLN A 44 11.73 5.01 10.30
N LEU A 45 11.59 3.69 10.15
CA LEU A 45 10.78 3.10 9.08
C LEU A 45 9.30 3.41 9.30
N LEU A 46 8.79 3.25 10.53
CA LEU A 46 7.39 3.55 10.84
C LEU A 46 7.07 5.03 10.59
N ASP A 47 7.86 5.96 11.14
CA ASP A 47 7.66 7.39 10.96
C ASP A 47 7.80 7.81 9.49
N GLY A 48 8.82 7.30 8.80
CA GLY A 48 9.04 7.54 7.38
C GLY A 48 7.87 7.08 6.52
N PHE A 49 7.37 5.86 6.75
CA PHE A 49 6.21 5.32 6.03
C PHE A 49 4.94 6.15 6.28
N LEU A 50 4.66 6.54 7.52
CA LEU A 50 3.46 7.34 7.83
C LEU A 50 3.52 8.73 7.17
N LYS A 51 4.70 9.35 7.11
CA LYS A 51 4.89 10.64 6.44
C LYS A 51 4.75 10.52 4.93
N ILE A 52 5.46 9.58 4.30
CA ILE A 52 5.41 9.43 2.84
C ILE A 52 4.03 8.97 2.36
N SER A 53 3.32 8.13 3.12
CA SER A 53 1.94 7.73 2.78
C SER A 53 0.98 8.90 2.92
N ALA A 54 1.14 9.78 3.91
CA ALA A 54 0.36 11.01 4.00
C ALA A 54 0.65 11.98 2.84
N ILE A 55 1.90 12.09 2.41
CA ILE A 55 2.27 12.88 1.22
C ILE A 55 1.64 12.27 -0.03
N PHE A 56 1.71 10.95 -0.21
CA PHE A 56 1.05 10.26 -1.31
C PHE A 56 -0.48 10.44 -1.26
N GLU A 57 -1.09 10.49 -0.07
CA GLU A 57 -2.51 10.78 0.10
C GLU A 57 -2.87 12.25 -0.24
N SER A 58 -1.89 13.11 -0.52
CA SER A 58 -2.10 14.51 -0.93
C SER A 58 -1.78 14.78 -2.41
N THR A 59 -1.42 13.74 -3.17
CA THR A 59 -1.09 13.85 -4.60
C THR A 59 -2.30 14.18 -5.46
N THR A 60 -2.06 14.55 -6.72
CA THR A 60 -3.11 14.82 -7.71
C THR A 60 -3.72 13.57 -8.35
N LEU A 61 -3.12 12.38 -8.18
CA LEU A 61 -3.80 11.12 -8.46
C LEU A 61 -5.11 11.01 -7.65
N ASP A 62 -6.20 10.70 -8.34
CA ASP A 62 -7.50 10.52 -7.68
C ASP A 62 -7.49 9.31 -6.71
N PRO A 63 -8.43 9.25 -5.76
CA PRO A 63 -8.46 8.19 -4.75
C PRO A 63 -8.43 6.76 -5.31
N LEU A 64 -9.16 6.48 -6.38
CA LEU A 64 -9.18 5.13 -6.96
C LEU A 64 -7.86 4.81 -7.67
N SER A 65 -7.29 5.76 -8.42
CA SER A 65 -5.97 5.57 -9.06
C SER A 65 -4.87 5.28 -8.04
N ARG A 66 -4.89 5.93 -6.86
CA ARG A 66 -3.94 5.65 -5.78
C ARG A 66 -4.13 4.24 -5.23
N GLU A 67 -5.35 3.82 -4.94
CA GLU A 67 -5.61 2.47 -4.44
C GLU A 67 -5.28 1.38 -5.47
N VAL A 68 -5.49 1.63 -6.76
CA VAL A 68 -5.05 0.73 -7.85
C VAL A 68 -3.54 0.56 -7.82
N LEU A 69 -2.76 1.65 -7.75
CA LEU A 69 -1.31 1.57 -7.63
C LEU A 69 -0.90 0.75 -6.40
N ILE A 70 -1.52 1.05 -5.25
CA ILE A 70 -1.19 0.38 -3.99
C ILE A 70 -1.46 -1.11 -4.08
N MET A 71 -2.66 -1.49 -4.55
CA MET A 71 -3.04 -2.88 -4.73
C MET A 71 -2.11 -3.59 -5.72
N THR A 72 -1.69 -2.92 -6.79
CA THR A 72 -0.73 -3.46 -7.76
C THR A 72 0.60 -3.83 -7.11
N ILE A 73 1.14 -2.98 -6.24
CA ILE A 73 2.37 -3.29 -5.50
C ILE A 73 2.12 -4.33 -4.41
N ALA A 74 0.95 -4.28 -3.75
CA ALA A 74 0.58 -5.22 -2.69
C ALA A 74 0.42 -6.65 -3.19
N THR A 75 -0.28 -6.87 -4.31
CA THR A 75 -0.45 -8.21 -4.89
C THR A 75 0.83 -8.70 -5.52
N ARG A 76 1.53 -7.87 -6.31
CA ARG A 76 2.84 -8.23 -6.88
C ARG A 76 3.85 -8.69 -5.82
N ASN A 77 3.84 -8.02 -4.66
CA ASN A 77 4.75 -8.37 -3.58
C ASN A 77 4.16 -9.44 -2.65
N ASP A 78 2.94 -9.95 -2.85
CA ASP A 78 2.22 -10.89 -1.98
C ASP A 78 2.02 -10.40 -0.53
N CYS A 79 1.81 -9.09 -0.30
CA CYS A 79 1.57 -8.56 1.05
C CYS A 79 0.12 -8.80 1.50
N HIS A 80 -0.13 -9.82 2.31
CA HIS A 80 -1.47 -10.19 2.78
C HIS A 80 -2.18 -9.11 3.59
N VAL A 81 -1.48 -8.42 4.50
CA VAL A 81 -2.05 -7.30 5.28
C VAL A 81 -2.41 -6.13 4.35
N CYS A 82 -1.52 -5.79 3.42
CA CYS A 82 -1.73 -4.69 2.49
C CYS A 82 -2.91 -4.98 1.57
N VAL A 83 -3.00 -6.21 1.03
CA VAL A 83 -4.12 -6.65 0.20
C VAL A 83 -5.43 -6.54 0.98
N ALA A 84 -5.50 -7.01 2.23
CA ALA A 84 -6.71 -6.90 3.04
C ALA A 84 -7.11 -5.44 3.32
N MET A 85 -6.16 -4.62 3.78
CA MET A 85 -6.39 -3.21 4.12
C MET A 85 -6.84 -2.38 2.92
N HIS A 86 -6.21 -2.57 1.76
CA HIS A 86 -6.53 -1.79 0.56
C HIS A 86 -7.74 -2.34 -0.20
N THR A 87 -8.09 -3.61 -0.01
CA THR A 87 -9.42 -4.13 -0.41
C THR A 87 -10.53 -3.45 0.40
N ALA A 88 -10.37 -3.30 1.72
CA ALA A 88 -11.32 -2.57 2.56
C ALA A 88 -11.46 -1.11 2.12
N LYS A 89 -10.33 -0.44 1.83
CA LYS A 89 -10.33 0.96 1.38
C LYS A 89 -10.98 1.14 0.00
N LEU A 90 -10.71 0.26 -0.96
CA LEU A 90 -11.41 0.24 -2.26
C LEU A 90 -12.92 0.07 -2.08
N THR A 91 -13.34 -0.86 -1.23
CA THR A 91 -14.76 -1.08 -0.92
C THR A 91 -15.40 0.17 -0.34
N ALA A 92 -14.74 0.83 0.60
CA ALA A 92 -15.20 2.08 1.20
C ALA A 92 -15.26 3.26 0.21
N LEU A 93 -14.43 3.26 -0.83
CA LEU A 93 -14.47 4.23 -1.94
C LEU A 93 -15.56 3.92 -2.98
N GLY A 94 -16.31 2.82 -2.82
CA GLY A 94 -17.35 2.41 -3.76
C GLY A 94 -16.80 1.80 -5.05
N ALA A 95 -15.60 1.22 -5.02
CA ALA A 95 -15.05 0.48 -6.16
C ALA A 95 -15.92 -0.75 -6.49
N ASP A 96 -16.14 -1.00 -7.79
CA ASP A 96 -16.88 -2.19 -8.25
C ASP A 96 -16.20 -3.48 -7.80
N ALA A 97 -17.00 -4.49 -7.46
CA ALA A 97 -16.50 -5.80 -7.04
C ALA A 97 -15.60 -6.44 -8.12
N ASP A 98 -15.91 -6.24 -9.40
CA ASP A 98 -15.10 -6.75 -10.52
C ASP A 98 -13.72 -6.08 -10.59
N LEU A 99 -13.63 -4.78 -10.30
CA LEU A 99 -12.36 -4.05 -10.21
C LEU A 99 -11.51 -4.60 -9.06
N ILE A 100 -12.11 -4.79 -7.88
CA ILE A 100 -11.43 -5.35 -6.71
C ILE A 100 -10.95 -6.78 -6.99
N ALA A 101 -11.81 -7.61 -7.59
CA ALA A 101 -11.46 -8.98 -7.95
C ALA A 101 -10.33 -9.04 -8.98
N ALA A 102 -10.36 -8.18 -10.00
CA ALA A 102 -9.30 -8.10 -11.00
C ALA A 102 -7.96 -7.70 -10.37
N LEU A 103 -7.93 -6.68 -9.50
CA LEU A 103 -6.74 -6.28 -8.75
C LEU A 103 -6.18 -7.42 -7.91
N ARG A 104 -7.03 -8.08 -7.11
CA ARG A 104 -6.63 -9.19 -6.23
C ARG A 104 -6.12 -10.43 -6.97
N THR A 105 -6.50 -10.59 -8.23
CA THR A 105 -6.09 -11.72 -9.09
C THR A 105 -5.12 -11.30 -10.20
N GLU A 106 -4.60 -10.07 -10.13
CA GLU A 106 -3.63 -9.50 -11.07
C GLU A 106 -4.07 -9.51 -12.55
N ARG A 107 -5.39 -9.51 -12.78
CA ARG A 107 -5.99 -9.48 -14.12
C ARG A 107 -6.15 -8.04 -14.64
N PRO A 108 -6.29 -7.85 -15.96
CA PRO A 108 -6.64 -6.56 -16.53
C PRO A 108 -7.89 -5.96 -15.90
N LEU A 109 -7.86 -4.66 -15.64
CA LEU A 109 -8.96 -3.93 -15.02
C LEU A 109 -10.01 -3.52 -16.08
N PRO A 110 -11.31 -3.52 -15.73
CA PRO A 110 -12.37 -3.17 -16.68
C PRO A 110 -12.39 -1.68 -17.06
N ALA A 111 -11.87 -0.81 -16.19
CA ALA A 111 -11.81 0.63 -16.44
C ALA A 111 -10.46 1.01 -17.05
N GLU A 112 -10.45 1.41 -18.33
CA GLU A 112 -9.22 1.69 -19.10
C GLU A 112 -8.29 2.70 -18.41
N ARG A 113 -8.84 3.77 -17.84
CA ARG A 113 -8.04 4.76 -17.11
C ARG A 113 -7.33 4.13 -15.89
N LEU A 114 -8.02 3.27 -15.14
CA LEU A 114 -7.41 2.58 -14.00
C LEU A 114 -6.41 1.50 -14.45
N GLU A 115 -6.70 0.80 -15.56
CA GLU A 115 -5.75 -0.14 -16.14
C GLU A 115 -4.46 0.57 -16.58
N ALA A 116 -4.55 1.80 -17.10
CA ALA A 116 -3.38 2.58 -17.49
C ALA A 116 -2.45 2.87 -16.30
N VAL A 117 -2.98 3.25 -15.13
CA VAL A 117 -2.12 3.44 -13.94
C VAL A 117 -1.55 2.11 -13.42
N ARG A 118 -2.31 1.01 -13.49
CA ARG A 118 -1.80 -0.32 -13.14
C ARG A 118 -0.63 -0.73 -14.04
N GLN A 119 -0.82 -0.65 -15.35
CA GLN A 119 0.20 -1.00 -16.34
C GLN A 119 1.43 -0.10 -16.25
N PHE A 120 1.24 1.21 -16.11
CA PHE A 120 2.35 2.14 -15.93
C PHE A 120 3.13 1.84 -14.63
N THR A 121 2.44 1.54 -13.53
CA THR A 121 3.08 1.10 -12.27
C THR A 121 3.93 -0.15 -12.49
N LEU A 122 3.40 -1.17 -13.16
CA LEU A 122 4.13 -2.41 -13.48
C LEU A 122 5.34 -2.13 -14.38
N ALA A 123 5.19 -1.29 -15.39
CA ALA A 123 6.28 -0.91 -16.30
C ALA A 123 7.40 -0.18 -15.58
N VAL A 124 7.08 0.80 -14.71
CA VAL A 124 8.07 1.53 -13.91
C VAL A 124 8.86 0.56 -13.01
N VAL A 125 8.18 -0.37 -12.34
CA VAL A 125 8.86 -1.35 -11.48
C VAL A 125 9.72 -2.32 -12.30
N ALA A 126 9.23 -2.83 -13.43
CA ALA A 126 9.93 -3.79 -14.27
C ALA A 126 11.21 -3.23 -14.90
N THR A 127 11.20 -1.93 -15.20
CA THR A 127 12.31 -1.21 -15.85
C THR A 127 13.17 -0.41 -14.88
N ALA A 128 12.90 -0.49 -13.57
CA ALA A 128 13.52 0.36 -12.56
C ALA A 128 13.44 1.87 -12.92
N GLY A 129 12.31 2.29 -13.49
CA GLY A 129 12.04 3.67 -13.90
C GLY A 129 12.50 4.03 -15.32
N ALA A 130 13.23 3.16 -16.02
CA ALA A 130 13.62 3.35 -17.41
C ALA A 130 12.49 2.95 -18.38
N VAL A 131 11.29 3.50 -18.16
CA VAL A 131 10.16 3.33 -19.09
C VAL A 131 10.47 4.02 -20.40
N ASP A 132 10.05 3.41 -21.51
CA ASP A 132 10.19 4.04 -22.82
C ASP A 132 9.13 5.13 -23.04
N ASP A 133 9.33 5.93 -24.08
CA ASP A 133 8.41 7.01 -24.43
C ASP A 133 7.01 6.49 -24.74
N ALA A 134 6.89 5.28 -25.31
CA ALA A 134 5.60 4.68 -25.63
C ALA A 134 4.78 4.42 -24.36
N ALA A 135 5.35 3.77 -23.35
CA ALA A 135 4.66 3.51 -22.08
C ALA A 135 4.27 4.81 -21.35
N LEU A 136 5.12 5.83 -21.39
CA LEU A 136 4.78 7.14 -20.84
C LEU A 136 3.65 7.82 -21.63
N GLN A 137 3.70 7.83 -22.96
CA GLN A 137 2.65 8.43 -23.77
C GLN A 137 1.31 7.70 -23.63
N ASP A 138 1.31 6.36 -23.53
CA ASP A 138 0.10 5.57 -23.31
C ASP A 138 -0.56 5.96 -21.96
N PHE A 139 0.23 6.09 -20.89
CA PHE A 139 -0.27 6.56 -19.60
C PHE A 139 -0.90 7.97 -19.70
N LEU A 140 -0.23 8.90 -20.39
CA LEU A 140 -0.73 10.26 -20.58
C LEU A 140 -1.98 10.32 -21.46
N ALA A 141 -2.12 9.43 -22.45
CA ALA A 141 -3.26 9.35 -23.36
C ALA A 141 -4.58 9.06 -22.63
N HIS A 142 -4.54 8.41 -21.46
CA HIS A 142 -5.70 8.19 -20.60
C HIS A 142 -6.05 9.39 -19.71
N GLY A 143 -5.42 10.56 -19.93
CA GLY A 143 -5.67 11.81 -19.24
C GLY A 143 -4.94 11.94 -17.90
N TYR A 144 -3.86 11.19 -17.71
CA TYR A 144 -2.90 11.47 -16.63
C TYR A 144 -1.87 12.50 -17.08
N THR A 145 -1.13 13.04 -16.12
CA THR A 145 -0.13 14.09 -16.36
C THR A 145 1.28 13.60 -16.06
N PRO A 146 2.33 14.31 -16.53
CA PRO A 146 3.70 14.02 -16.12
C PRO A 146 3.90 14.10 -14.60
N GLN A 147 3.13 14.97 -13.92
CA GLN A 147 3.10 15.00 -12.45
C GLN A 147 2.58 13.67 -11.89
N ASN A 148 1.48 13.13 -12.43
CA ASN A 148 0.97 11.84 -12.00
C ASN A 148 1.98 10.70 -12.23
N ALA A 149 2.79 10.75 -13.29
CA ALA A 149 3.84 9.76 -13.52
C ALA A 149 4.89 9.77 -12.39
N LEU A 150 5.28 10.95 -11.88
CA LEU A 150 6.17 11.06 -10.72
C LEU A 150 5.46 10.68 -9.40
N GLU A 151 4.16 10.94 -9.29
CA GLU A 151 3.36 10.49 -8.15
C GLU A 151 3.23 8.96 -8.12
N VAL A 152 3.23 8.29 -9.28
CA VAL A 152 3.36 6.82 -9.36
C VAL A 152 4.68 6.36 -8.76
N VAL A 153 5.80 7.02 -9.08
CA VAL A 153 7.10 6.71 -8.47
C VAL A 153 7.07 6.88 -6.94
N LEU A 154 6.46 7.97 -6.45
CA LEU A 154 6.26 8.21 -5.02
C LEU A 154 5.45 7.07 -4.36
N GLY A 155 4.35 6.66 -4.99
CA GLY A 155 3.52 5.55 -4.52
C GLY A 155 4.28 4.23 -4.49
N ILE A 156 5.04 3.91 -5.54
CA ILE A 156 5.88 2.71 -5.60
C ILE A 156 6.85 2.69 -4.44
N GLY A 157 7.56 3.79 -4.17
CA GLY A 157 8.49 3.88 -3.03
C GLY A 157 7.80 3.66 -1.69
N ALA A 158 6.68 4.38 -1.45
CA ALA A 158 5.91 4.28 -0.22
C ALA A 158 5.42 2.86 0.08
N TYR A 159 4.83 2.21 -0.94
CA TYR A 159 4.19 0.92 -0.75
C TYR A 159 5.12 -0.26 -0.95
N THR A 160 6.28 -0.09 -1.61
CA THR A 160 7.37 -1.07 -1.53
C THR A 160 7.87 -1.19 -0.09
N MET A 161 8.10 -0.06 0.61
CA MET A 161 8.50 -0.10 2.03
C MET A 161 7.47 -0.84 2.90
N SER A 162 6.19 -0.49 2.77
CA SER A 162 5.12 -1.12 3.55
C SER A 162 4.97 -2.61 3.27
N THR A 163 4.90 -2.98 1.98
CA THR A 163 4.66 -4.38 1.58
C THR A 163 5.82 -5.30 1.96
N LEU A 164 7.06 -4.86 1.77
CA LEU A 164 8.23 -5.64 2.17
C LEU A 164 8.30 -5.80 3.69
N ALA A 165 8.08 -4.73 4.45
CA ALA A 165 8.20 -4.77 5.91
C ALA A 165 7.07 -5.60 6.56
N ASN A 166 5.83 -5.48 6.09
CA ASN A 166 4.72 -6.29 6.60
C ASN A 166 4.89 -7.79 6.32
N ARG A 167 5.44 -8.14 5.16
CA ARG A 167 5.80 -9.53 4.84
C ARG A 167 6.93 -10.06 5.70
N MET A 168 8.02 -9.30 5.79
CA MET A 168 9.20 -9.68 6.57
C MET A 168 8.85 -9.87 8.05
N THR A 169 8.01 -9.00 8.59
CA THR A 169 7.56 -9.09 9.99
C THR A 169 6.49 -10.16 10.20
N GLY A 170 5.87 -10.66 9.14
CA GLY A 170 4.75 -11.61 9.21
C GLY A 170 3.55 -11.05 9.97
N ALA A 171 3.31 -9.74 9.89
CA ALA A 171 2.26 -9.05 10.64
C ALA A 171 0.90 -9.74 10.45
N PRO A 172 0.13 -9.99 11.52
CA PRO A 172 -1.18 -10.60 11.38
C PRO A 172 -2.17 -9.60 10.79
N ILE A 173 -3.24 -10.12 10.18
CA ILE A 173 -4.38 -9.31 9.74
C ILE A 173 -5.21 -8.99 10.97
N ASP A 174 -5.46 -7.71 11.23
CA ASP A 174 -6.33 -7.27 12.32
C ASP A 174 -7.76 -7.81 12.13
N PRO A 175 -8.48 -8.19 13.21
CA PRO A 175 -9.82 -8.81 13.10
C PRO A 175 -10.83 -8.00 12.28
N GLN A 176 -10.73 -6.68 12.28
CA GLN A 176 -11.59 -5.76 11.51
C GLN A 176 -11.39 -5.90 9.99
N LEU A 177 -10.26 -6.48 9.56
CA LEU A 177 -9.93 -6.73 8.16
C LEU A 177 -10.15 -8.19 7.75
N ALA A 178 -10.64 -9.05 8.65
CA ALA A 178 -10.76 -10.49 8.42
C ALA A 178 -11.64 -10.82 7.19
N GLU A 179 -12.70 -10.05 6.94
CA GLU A 179 -13.57 -10.23 5.76
C GLU A 179 -12.85 -9.96 4.43
N PHE A 180 -11.79 -9.15 4.46
CA PHE A 180 -11.01 -8.75 3.28
C PHE A 180 -9.73 -9.56 3.11
N ALA A 181 -9.45 -10.51 4.01
CA ALA A 181 -8.26 -11.33 3.95
C ALA A 181 -8.12 -12.01 2.56
N PRO A 182 -6.89 -12.12 2.01
CA PRO A 182 -6.66 -12.97 0.86
C PRO A 182 -7.04 -14.42 1.19
N ALA A 183 -7.47 -15.17 0.18
CA ALA A 183 -7.66 -16.61 0.35
C ALA A 183 -6.34 -17.23 0.84
N PRO A 184 -6.39 -18.24 1.73
CA PRO A 184 -5.18 -18.93 2.13
C PRO A 184 -4.50 -19.50 0.87
N MET A 185 -3.20 -19.20 0.73
CA MET A 185 -2.35 -19.74 -0.34
C MET A 185 -2.15 -21.25 -0.19
#